data_AF-A0A5C6NDC0-F1
#
_entry.id   AF-A0A5C6NDC0-F1
#
_cell.length_a   1.000
_cell.length_b   1.000
_cell.length_c   1.000
_cell.angle_alpha   90.00
_cell.angle_beta   90.00
_cell.angle_gamma   90.00
#
_symmetry.space_group_name_H-M   'P 1'
#
loop_
_entity.id
_entity.type
_entity.pdbx_description
1 polymer ?
#
loop_
_entity_poly.entity_id
_entity_poly.type
_entity_poly.pdbx_seq_one_letter_code
_entity_poly.pdbx_strand_id
1 'polypeptide(L)' 'MAVLRGLAPSYLEELVIPYQPNRPLRSQNAGLLVVPRVSRSRMGGRAFSYQAPLLWNQLPVQAKAAGVQKHDHLT' A
#
# COMPACT_ATOMS: atom_id res chain seq x y z
N MET A 1 13.84 -0.87 -14.42
CA MET A 1 14.14 -0.10 -13.19
C MET A 1 14.18 1.38 -13.54
N ALA A 2 13.55 2.21 -12.70
CA ALA A 2 13.69 3.67 -12.59
C ALA A 2 13.03 4.58 -13.65
N VAL A 3 11.73 4.86 -13.48
CA VAL A 3 11.10 6.15 -13.89
C VAL A 3 10.18 6.74 -12.79
N LEU A 4 9.88 6.01 -11.71
CA LEU A 4 8.91 6.47 -10.70
C LEU A 4 9.51 7.10 -9.44
N ARG A 5 10.80 6.91 -9.18
CA ARG A 5 11.45 7.46 -7.98
C ARG A 5 11.96 8.87 -8.31
N GLY A 6 11.23 9.90 -7.87
CA GLY A 6 11.59 11.31 -8.07
C GLY A 6 10.60 12.16 -8.88
N LEU A 7 9.60 11.56 -9.53
CA LEU A 7 8.49 12.30 -10.20
C LEU A 7 7.19 12.28 -9.39
N ALA A 8 7.06 11.30 -8.50
CA ALA A 8 5.98 11.26 -7.55
C ALA A 8 6.28 12.30 -6.45
N PRO A 9 5.32 13.19 -6.12
CA PRO A 9 5.44 13.99 -4.90
C PRO A 9 5.79 13.10 -3.70
N SER A 10 6.64 13.56 -2.80
CA SER A 10 7.09 12.80 -1.62
C SER A 10 5.93 12.20 -0.81
N TYR A 11 4.79 12.90 -0.78
CA TYR A 11 3.57 12.43 -0.12
C TYR A 11 3.00 11.14 -0.73
N LEU A 12 3.31 10.79 -1.99
CA LEU A 12 2.92 9.54 -2.63
C LEU A 12 3.86 8.38 -2.24
N GLU A 13 5.15 8.66 -2.10
CA GLU A 13 6.13 7.65 -1.65
C GLU A 13 5.84 7.21 -0.21
N GLU A 14 5.38 8.14 0.63
CA GLU A 14 4.90 7.86 2.00
C GLU A 14 3.66 6.95 2.06
N LEU A 15 2.95 6.70 0.94
CA LEU A 15 1.73 5.87 0.93
C LEU A 15 2.02 4.41 0.64
N VAL A 16 3.15 4.12 0.00
CA VAL A 16 3.56 2.77 -0.39
C VAL A 16 4.49 2.20 0.69
N ILE A 17 4.13 2.39 1.96
CA ILE A 17 4.88 1.81 3.07
C ILE A 17 4.29 0.41 3.35
N PRO A 18 5.03 -0.66 3.06
CA PRO A 18 4.57 -2.01 3.33
C PRO A 18 4.44 -2.22 4.84
N TYR A 19 3.37 -2.91 5.25
CA TYR A 19 3.19 -3.28 6.64
C TYR A 19 4.21 -4.35 7.07
N GLN A 20 5.11 -4.00 7.98
CA GLN A 20 6.11 -4.90 8.54
C GLN A 20 5.78 -5.20 10.02
N PRO A 21 5.14 -6.33 10.33
CA PRO A 21 4.88 -6.71 11.72
C PRO A 21 6.16 -7.18 12.41
N ASN A 22 6.29 -6.90 13.72
CA ASN A 22 7.43 -7.35 14.54
C ASN A 22 7.58 -8.87 14.65
N ARG A 23 6.53 -9.63 14.28
CA ARG A 23 6.51 -11.08 14.29
C ARG A 23 5.82 -11.60 13.02
N PRO A 24 6.15 -12.80 12.56
CA PRO A 24 5.47 -13.38 11.42
C PRO A 24 3.99 -13.63 11.75
N LEU A 25 3.11 -13.13 10.88
CA LEU A 25 1.66 -13.30 10.98
C LEU A 25 1.14 -13.99 9.73
N ARG A 26 0.02 -14.71 9.85
CA ARG A 26 -0.64 -15.36 8.70
C ARG A 26 -1.05 -14.34 7.61
N SER A 27 -1.30 -13.09 7.99
CA SER A 27 -1.63 -11.98 7.09
C SER A 27 -0.41 -11.21 6.56
N GLN A 28 0.82 -11.58 6.93
CA GLN A 28 2.02 -10.84 6.50
C GLN A 28 2.17 -10.77 4.97
N ASN A 29 1.68 -11.79 4.26
CA ASN A 29 1.77 -11.90 2.81
C ASN A 29 0.53 -11.34 2.08
N ALA A 30 -0.37 -10.64 2.80
CA ALA A 30 -1.60 -10.09 2.24
C ALA A 30 -1.41 -8.74 1.51
N GLY A 31 -0.16 -8.25 1.40
CA GLY A 31 0.16 -7.00 0.69
C GLY A 31 -0.46 -5.76 1.36
N LEU A 32 -0.47 -5.71 2.69
CA LEU A 32 -1.07 -4.61 3.46
C LEU A 32 -0.15 -3.38 3.48
N LEU A 33 -0.76 -2.19 3.47
CA LEU A 33 -0.09 -0.91 3.60
C LEU A 33 -0.33 -0.31 4.98
N VAL A 34 0.60 0.50 5.47
CA VAL A 34 0.42 1.27 6.71
C VAL A 34 -0.60 2.38 6.48
N VAL A 35 -1.64 2.44 7.32
CA VAL A 35 -2.60 3.55 7.32
C VAL A 35 -2.14 4.60 8.35
N PRO A 36 -1.80 5.83 7.94
CA PRO A 36 -1.33 6.86 8.86
C PRO A 36 -2.42 7.26 9.85
N ARG A 37 -2.04 7.60 11.08
CA ARG A 37 -2.97 8.14 12.07
C ARG A 37 -3.25 9.61 11.77
N VAL A 38 -4.51 9.95 11.56
CA VAL A 38 -4.95 11.33 11.32
C VAL A 38 -5.60 11.91 12.57
N SER A 39 -5.02 12.97 13.13
CA SER A 39 -5.54 13.64 14.33
C SER A 39 -6.75 14.53 14.04
N ARG A 40 -6.84 15.11 12.83
CA ARG A 40 -8.00 15.89 12.37
C ARG A 40 -8.88 15.05 11.44
N SER A 41 -9.70 14.18 12.01
CA SER A 41 -10.56 13.22 11.31
C SER A 41 -11.32 13.82 10.09
N ARG A 42 -11.85 15.04 10.22
CA ARG A 42 -12.67 15.68 9.16
C ARG A 42 -11.90 16.08 7.89
N MET A 43 -10.63 16.46 8.00
CA MET A 43 -9.79 16.85 6.84
C MET A 43 -8.72 15.80 6.53
N GLY A 44 -8.01 15.31 7.56
CA GLY A 44 -7.00 14.28 7.39
C GLY A 44 -7.58 12.95 6.92
N GLY A 45 -8.78 12.58 7.39
CA GLY A 45 -9.44 11.35 6.95
C GLY A 45 -9.88 11.36 5.48
N ARG A 46 -9.95 12.53 4.83
CA ARG A 46 -10.26 12.67 3.39
C ARG A 46 -9.02 12.78 2.53
N ALA A 47 -7.83 12.91 3.14
CA ALA A 47 -6.60 12.98 2.40
C ALA A 47 -6.38 11.67 1.63
N PHE A 48 -5.87 11.80 0.40
CA PHE A 48 -5.48 10.63 -0.40
C PHE A 48 -4.52 9.73 0.36
N SER A 49 -3.65 10.33 1.19
CA SER A 49 -2.70 9.61 2.02
C SER A 49 -3.30 8.67 3.06
N TYR A 50 -4.53 8.94 3.50
CA TYR A 50 -5.26 8.09 4.41
C TYR A 50 -6.19 7.13 3.67
N GLN A 51 -6.94 7.65 2.68
CA GLN A 51 -7.95 6.87 1.96
C GLN A 51 -7.35 5.79 1.05
N ALA A 52 -6.21 6.07 0.40
CA ALA A 52 -5.58 5.11 -0.50
C ALA A 52 -5.15 3.80 0.22
N PRO A 53 -4.32 3.83 1.28
CA PRO A 53 -3.95 2.61 1.99
C PRO A 53 -5.15 1.96 2.71
N LEU A 54 -6.12 2.74 3.18
CA LEU A 54 -7.34 2.21 3.80
C LEU A 54 -8.16 1.36 2.82
N LEU A 55 -8.49 1.92 1.65
CA LEU A 55 -9.25 1.22 0.61
C LEU A 55 -8.48 0.02 0.07
N TRP A 56 -7.17 0.17 -0.16
CA TRP A 56 -6.31 -0.93 -0.56
C TRP A 56 -6.35 -2.10 0.42
N ASN A 57 -6.30 -1.81 1.73
CA ASN A 57 -6.36 -2.84 2.76
C ASN A 57 -7.70 -3.58 2.80
N GLN A 58 -8.80 -2.93 2.43
CA GLN A 58 -10.14 -3.52 2.34
C GLN A 58 -10.33 -4.45 1.15
N LEU A 59 -9.46 -4.40 0.13
CA LEU A 59 -9.57 -5.29 -1.02
C LEU A 59 -9.27 -6.76 -0.63
N PRO A 60 -9.86 -7.75 -1.33
CA PRO A 60 -9.45 -9.14 -1.23
C PRO A 60 -8.00 -9.33 -1.66
N VAL A 61 -7.29 -10.28 -1.06
CA VAL A 61 -5.88 -10.58 -1.37
C VAL A 61 -5.68 -10.92 -2.85
N GLN A 62 -6.65 -11.61 -3.45
CA GLN A 62 -6.66 -12.02 -4.85
C GLN A 62 -6.68 -10.81 -5.80
N ALA A 63 -7.45 -9.77 -5.46
CA ALA A 63 -7.54 -8.55 -6.24
C ALA A 63 -6.23 -7.73 -6.18
N LYS A 64 -5.53 -7.76 -5.04
CA LYS A 64 -4.22 -7.11 -4.87
C LYS A 64 -3.13 -7.85 -5.65
N ALA A 65 -3.20 -9.18 -5.69
CA ALA A 65 -2.27 -10.02 -6.44
C ALA A 65 -2.48 -9.92 -7.97
N ALA A 66 -3.69 -9.65 -8.44
CA ALA A 66 -4.02 -9.56 -9.86
C ALA A 66 -3.27 -8.42 -10.60
N GLY A 67 -2.89 -7.34 -9.91
CA GLY A 67 -2.03 -6.28 -10.47
C GLY A 67 -0.54 -6.64 -10.50
N VAL A 68 -0.16 -7.75 -9.86
CA VAL A 68 1.18 -8.32 -9.82
C VAL A 68 1.18 -9.59 -10.67
N GLN A 69 0.74 -9.48 -11.93
CA GLN A 69 1.11 -10.48 -12.94
C GLN A 69 2.59 -10.27 -13.25
N LYS A 70 3.45 -10.83 -12.38
CA LYS A 70 4.80 -11.15 -12.80
C LYS A 70 4.65 -12.21 -13.88
N HIS A 71 5.05 -11.89 -15.11
CA HIS A 71 5.31 -12.88 -16.15
C HIS A 71 6.52 -13.73 -15.72
N ASP A 72 6.34 -14.57 -14.71
CA ASP A 72 7.39 -15.47 -14.22
C ASP A 72 7.00 -16.92 -14.52
N HIS A 73 6.71 -17.20 -15.79
CA HIS A 73 6.71 -18.56 -16.33
C HIS A 73 7.26 -18.50 -17.76
N LEU A 74 8.59 -18.65 -17.91
CA LEU A 74 9.28 -19.65 -18.74
C LEU A 74 10.76 -19.27 -18.99
N THR A 75 11.64 -20.15 -18.50
CA THR A 75 13.12 -20.23 -18.58
C THR A 75 13.90 -19.60 -17.43
#